data_AF-A0A9D6RIN8-F1
#
_entry.id   AF-A0A9D6RIN8-F1
#
_cell.length_a   1.000
_cell.length_b   1.000
_cell.length_c   1.000
_cell.angle_alpha   90.00
_cell.angle_beta   90.00
_cell.angle_gamma   90.00
#
_symmetry.space_group_name_H-M   'P 1'
#
loop_
_entity.id
_entity.type
_entity.pdbx_description
1 polymer ?
#
loop_
_entity_poly.entity_id
_entity_poly.type
_entity_poly.pdbx_seq_one_letter_code
_entity_poly.pdbx_strand_id
1 'polypeptide(L)'
;MEPDFEALAAAWIANDPRLRNLQDPDLKERLRARLSEAMNRRRRNVQSESERETGGVTFSVHPSRLDAETGFDLEALREIVKTIDEVNRNRQN
;
A
#
# COMPACT_ATOMS: atom_id res chain seq x y z
N MET A 1 -2.36 18.52 -4.67
CA MET A 1 -3.83 18.50 -4.55
C MET A 1 -4.18 17.33 -3.65
N GLU A 2 -4.91 17.55 -2.56
CA GLU A 2 -5.33 16.44 -1.70
C GLU A 2 -6.46 15.63 -2.37
N PRO A 3 -6.50 14.30 -2.21
CA PRO A 3 -7.57 13.48 -2.74
C PRO A 3 -8.90 13.77 -2.03
N ASP A 4 -9.95 14.01 -2.81
CA ASP A 4 -11.33 14.12 -2.31
C ASP A 4 -11.94 12.71 -2.15
N PHE A 5 -11.87 12.19 -0.92
CA PHE A 5 -12.39 10.86 -0.61
C PHE A 5 -13.92 10.80 -0.58
N GLU A 6 -14.62 11.92 -0.42
CA GLU A 6 -16.08 11.93 -0.55
C GLU A 6 -16.51 11.73 -1.99
N ALA A 7 -15.87 12.44 -2.92
CA ALA A 7 -16.10 12.27 -4.35
C ALA A 7 -15.77 10.83 -4.81
N LEU A 8 -14.65 10.27 -4.33
CA LEU A 8 -14.28 8.88 -4.63
C LEU A 8 -15.26 7.87 -4.06
N ALA A 9 -15.71 8.05 -2.82
CA ALA A 9 -16.71 7.16 -2.20
C ALA A 9 -18.05 7.22 -2.95
N ALA A 10 -18.47 8.42 -3.38
CA ALA A 10 -19.66 8.59 -4.19
C ALA A 10 -19.56 7.87 -5.55
N ALA A 11 -18.43 8.05 -6.25
CA ALA A 11 -18.19 7.39 -7.53
C ALA A 11 -18.12 5.86 -7.42
N TRP A 12 -17.56 5.34 -6.32
CA TRP A 12 -17.50 3.91 -6.05
C TRP A 12 -18.90 3.31 -5.82
N ILE A 13 -19.71 3.95 -4.98
CA ILE A 13 -21.09 3.50 -4.69
C ILE A 13 -21.97 3.58 -5.94
N ALA A 14 -21.81 4.61 -6.77
CA ALA A 14 -22.55 4.76 -8.01
C ALA A 14 -22.27 3.62 -9.01
N ASN A 15 -21.05 3.07 -8.99
CA ASN A 15 -20.62 2.04 -9.93
C ASN A 15 -20.70 0.61 -9.38
N ASP A 16 -20.92 0.39 -8.08
CA ASP A 16 -21.02 -0.95 -7.51
C ASP A 16 -22.31 -1.67 -7.96
N PRO A 17 -22.20 -2.79 -8.72
CA PRO A 17 -23.36 -3.56 -9.18
C PRO A 17 -24.27 -4.06 -8.05
N ARG A 18 -23.72 -4.31 -6.87
CA ARG A 18 -24.46 -4.82 -5.70
C ARG A 18 -25.37 -3.75 -5.09
N LEU A 19 -25.04 -2.48 -5.31
CA LEU A 19 -25.77 -1.34 -4.74
C LEU A 19 -26.75 -0.70 -5.73
N ARG A 20 -26.75 -1.13 -7.00
CA ARG A 20 -27.66 -0.61 -8.04
C ARG A 20 -29.13 -0.72 -7.66
N ASN A 21 -29.52 -1.84 -7.05
CA ASN A 21 -30.91 -2.12 -6.66
C ASN A 21 -31.25 -1.68 -5.23
N LEU A 22 -30.31 -1.06 -4.52
CA LEU A 22 -30.56 -0.56 -3.17
C LEU A 22 -31.47 0.67 -3.26
N GLN A 23 -32.72 0.53 -2.84
CA GLN A 23 -33.70 1.62 -2.91
C GLN A 23 -33.67 2.55 -1.70
N ASP A 24 -32.98 2.15 -0.63
CA ASP A 24 -32.82 2.95 0.58
C ASP A 24 -31.74 4.04 0.37
N PRO A 25 -32.12 5.32 0.29
CA PRO A 25 -31.17 6.42 0.09
C PRO A 25 -30.32 6.68 1.34
N ASP A 26 -30.86 6.47 2.54
CA ASP A 26 -30.15 6.70 3.79
C ASP A 26 -29.04 5.66 3.98
N LEU A 27 -29.29 4.43 3.55
CA LEU A 27 -28.28 3.38 3.56
C LEU A 27 -27.13 3.69 2.59
N LYS A 28 -27.41 4.20 1.39
CA LYS A 28 -26.37 4.64 0.43
C LYS A 28 -25.52 5.76 1.02
N GLU A 29 -26.14 6.72 1.68
CA GLU A 29 -25.46 7.84 2.31
C GLU A 29 -24.55 7.37 3.46
N ARG A 30 -25.04 6.47 4.30
CA ARG A 30 -24.25 5.86 5.38
C ARG A 30 -23.06 5.07 4.86
N LEU A 31 -23.23 4.33 3.76
CA LEU A 31 -22.13 3.60 3.10
C LEU A 31 -21.09 4.57 2.55
N ARG A 32 -21.52 5.70 1.96
CA ARG A 32 -20.64 6.74 1.43
C ARG A 32 -19.76 7.34 2.52
N ALA A 33 -20.40 7.78 3.60
CA ALA A 33 -19.71 8.36 4.75
C ALA A 33 -18.70 7.36 5.35
N ARG A 34 -19.11 6.10 5.55
CA ARG A 34 -18.25 5.07 6.12
C ARG A 34 -17.05 4.72 5.23
N LEU A 35 -17.25 4.71 3.91
CA LEU A 35 -16.17 4.45 2.94
C LEU A 35 -15.17 5.61 2.90
N SER A 36 -15.66 6.86 2.85
CA SER A 36 -14.80 8.06 2.92
C SER A 36 -13.99 8.09 4.22
N GLU A 37 -14.62 7.78 5.35
CA GLU A 37 -13.93 7.72 6.64
C GLU A 37 -12.85 6.62 6.67
N ALA A 38 -13.14 5.44 6.12
CA ALA A 38 -12.17 4.35 6.03
C ALA A 38 -10.95 4.72 5.16
N MET A 39 -11.17 5.39 4.03
CA MET A 39 -10.09 5.87 3.16
C MET A 39 -9.25 6.94 3.86
N ASN A 40 -9.88 7.90 4.53
CA ASN A 40 -9.20 8.91 5.34
C ASN A 40 -8.37 8.29 6.47
N ARG A 41 -8.94 7.31 7.17
CA ARG A 41 -8.26 6.57 8.24
C ARG A 41 -7.04 5.82 7.70
N ARG A 42 -7.18 5.16 6.54
CA ARG A 42 -6.07 4.48 5.87
C ARG A 42 -4.98 5.46 5.45
N ARG A 43 -5.32 6.63 4.88
CA ARG A 43 -4.34 7.67 4.52
C ARG A 43 -3.54 8.11 5.75
N ARG A 44 -4.22 8.40 6.86
CA ARG A 44 -3.56 8.78 8.12
C ARG A 44 -2.64 7.68 8.63
N ASN A 45 -3.11 6.42 8.61
CA ASN A 45 -2.28 5.29 9.04
C ASN A 45 -1.06 5.10 8.15
N VAL A 46 -1.20 5.19 6.82
CA VAL A 46 -0.06 5.09 5.89
C VAL A 46 0.92 6.25 6.10
N GLN A 47 0.44 7.47 6.34
CA GLN A 47 1.30 8.61 6.66
C GLN A 47 2.04 8.38 7.98
N SER A 48 1.36 7.89 9.02
CA SER A 48 1.97 7.55 10.31
C SER A 48 2.89 6.33 10.26
N GLU A 49 2.62 5.35 9.37
CA GLU A 49 3.49 4.20 9.11
C GLU A 49 4.72 4.61 8.31
N SER A 50 4.58 5.53 7.34
CA SER A 50 5.71 6.11 6.59
C SER A 50 6.65 6.89 7.51
N GLU A 51 6.13 7.51 8.58
CA GLU A 51 6.93 8.16 9.62
C GLU A 51 7.52 7.19 10.65
N ARG A 52 6.96 5.97 10.78
CA ARG A 52 7.44 4.90 11.66
C ARG A 52 8.28 3.85 10.94
N GLU A 53 8.40 3.91 9.62
CA GLU A 53 9.29 3.07 8.83
C GLU A 53 10.74 3.56 8.97
N THR A 54 11.27 3.36 10.16
CA THR A 54 12.67 3.03 10.35
C THR A 54 13.09 1.93 9.36
N GLY A 55 13.80 2.32 8.30
CA GLY A 55 14.84 1.52 7.67
C GLY A 55 14.40 0.33 6.80
N GLY A 56 13.39 0.48 5.95
CA GLY A 56 13.19 -0.46 4.83
C GLY A 56 14.28 -0.27 3.77
N VAL A 57 15.01 -1.33 3.42
CA VAL A 57 15.99 -1.28 2.31
C VAL A 57 15.26 -1.64 1.02
N THR A 58 15.19 -0.67 0.10
CA THR A 58 14.59 -0.88 -1.22
C THR A 58 15.69 -1.21 -2.23
N PHE A 59 15.59 -2.35 -2.88
CA PHE A 59 16.51 -2.76 -3.96
C PHE A 59 15.80 -2.66 -5.30
N SER A 60 16.45 -2.04 -6.29
CA SER A 60 15.93 -1.96 -7.65
C SER A 60 16.47 -3.14 -8.46
N VAL A 61 15.57 -3.99 -8.97
CA VAL A 61 15.94 -5.15 -9.80
C VAL A 61 15.55 -4.89 -11.24
N HIS A 62 16.48 -5.12 -12.17
CA HIS A 62 16.21 -5.05 -13.60
C HIS A 62 15.72 -6.40 -14.13
N PRO A 63 14.62 -6.45 -14.91
CA PRO A 63 14.05 -7.71 -15.42
C PRO A 63 15.04 -8.54 -16.24
N SER A 64 15.99 -7.90 -16.92
CA SER A 64 17.03 -8.54 -17.73
C SER A 64 18.09 -9.30 -16.93
N ARG A 65 18.11 -9.11 -15.60
CA ARG A 65 19.06 -9.76 -14.68
C ARG A 65 18.41 -10.89 -13.88
N LEU A 66 17.12 -11.13 -14.08
CA LEU A 66 16.43 -12.26 -13.49
C LEU A 66 16.92 -13.54 -14.14
N ASP A 67 17.41 -14.45 -13.31
CA ASP A 67 17.74 -15.80 -13.73
C ASP A 67 16.46 -16.52 -14.21
N ALA A 68 16.55 -17.19 -15.36
CA ALA A 68 15.39 -17.77 -16.02
C ALA A 68 14.83 -19.02 -15.31
N GLU A 69 15.65 -19.71 -14.51
CA GLU A 69 15.21 -20.92 -13.78
C GLU A 69 14.58 -20.56 -12.43
N THR A 70 15.14 -19.57 -11.75
CA THR A 70 14.73 -19.19 -10.39
C THR A 70 13.83 -17.96 -10.34
N GLY A 71 13.83 -17.13 -11.39
CA GLY A 71 13.08 -15.88 -11.45
C GLY A 71 13.65 -14.78 -10.56
N PHE A 72 14.89 -14.93 -10.06
CA PHE A 72 15.53 -14.00 -9.15
C PHE A 72 16.80 -13.39 -9.74
N ASP A 73 17.10 -12.15 -9.37
CA ASP A 73 18.40 -11.53 -9.63
C ASP A 73 19.37 -11.93 -8.51
N LEU A 74 20.31 -12.80 -8.85
CA LEU A 74 21.32 -13.33 -7.93
C LEU A 74 22.25 -12.24 -7.37
N GLU A 75 22.46 -11.15 -8.11
CA GLU A 75 23.27 -10.02 -7.67
C GLU A 75 22.53 -9.23 -6.59
N ALA A 76 21.24 -8.96 -6.81
CA ALA A 76 20.38 -8.31 -5.83
C ALA A 76 20.23 -9.14 -4.54
N LEU A 77 20.12 -10.47 -4.65
CA LEU A 77 20.06 -11.35 -3.47
C LEU A 77 21.36 -11.31 -2.65
N ARG A 78 22.53 -11.23 -3.30
CA ARG A 78 23.81 -11.08 -2.58
C ARG A 78 23.91 -9.73 -1.87
N GLU A 79 23.40 -8.68 -2.49
CA GLU A 79 23.36 -7.34 -1.90
C GLU A 79 22.46 -7.31 -0.66
N ILE A 80 21.27 -7.92 -0.74
CA ILE A 80 20.35 -8.08 0.40
C ILE A 80 21.05 -8.77 1.58
N VAL A 81 21.71 -9.91 1.34
CA VAL A 81 22.41 -10.67 2.39
C VAL A 81 23.50 -9.81 3.04
N LYS A 82 24.29 -9.09 2.23
CA LYS A 82 25.35 -8.22 2.73
C LYS A 82 24.80 -7.09 3.61
N THR A 83 23.70 -6.44 3.19
CA THR A 83 23.08 -5.36 3.97
C THR A 83 22.51 -5.87 5.29
N ILE A 84 21.90 -7.06 5.31
CA ILE A 84 21.41 -7.70 6.54
C ILE A 84 22.57 -7.95 7.52
N ASP A 85 23.70 -8.46 7.02
CA ASP A 85 24.90 -8.71 7.84
C ASP A 85 25.53 -7.42 8.37
N GLU A 86 25.51 -6.34 7.62
CA GLU A 86 25.98 -5.01 8.06
C GLU A 86 25.07 -4.43 9.14
N VAL A 87 23.76 -4.52 8.97
CA VAL A 87 22.77 -4.06 9.97
C VAL A 87 22.90 -4.87 11.26
N ASN A 88 23.06 -6.19 11.17
CA ASN A 88 23.22 -7.05 12.34
C ASN A 88 24.52 -6.76 13.11
N ARG A 89 25.63 -6.49 12.41
CA ARG A 89 26.90 -6.10 13.05
C ARG A 89 26.81 -4.75 13.75
N ASN A 90 26.15 -3.77 13.14
CA ASN A 90 25.98 -2.44 13.73
C ASN A 90 25.05 -2.40 14.95
N ARG A 91 24.22 -3.44 15.15
CA ARG A 91 23.35 -3.59 16.34
C ARG A 91 24.03 -4.26 17.54
N GLN A 92 25.21 -4.85 17.36
CA GLN A 92 25.96 -5.57 18.40
C GLN A 92 27.10 -4.74 19.03
N ASN A 93 27.41 -3.56 18.48
CA ASN A 93 28.33 -2.56 19.04
C ASN A 93 27.54 -1.43 19.72
#